data_AF-A0A8X8KDF0-F1
#
_entry.id   AF-A0A8X8KDF0-F1
#
_cell.length_a   1.000
_cell.length_b   1.000
_cell.length_c   1.000
_cell.angle_alpha   90.00
_cell.angle_beta   90.00
_cell.angle_gamma   90.00
#
_symmetry.space_group_name_H-M   'P 1'
#
loop_
_entity.id
_entity.type
_entity.pdbx_description
1 polymer ?
#
loop_
_entity_poly.entity_id
_entity_poly.type
_entity_poly.pdbx_seq_one_letter_code
_entity_poly.pdbx_strand_id
1 'polypeptide(L)'
;MNAVAEKLSNLEWMGQQMRAKTANYEISTASTGGDAPNWEDRCGAIASIEDKATKAYCELLVWGDYRDNTMAYHTLHHHLAAILYEALAKDVQRIRFDLKSFAFKVAKMTLFFNLRGINGFTIEEKLKFFGLKEVKPETYRKNYAYLEFMVESMLNDMKDEIDFYADIYRKDMRKA
;
A
#
# COMPACT_ATOMS: atom_id res chain seq x y z
N MET A 1 -5.65 30.07 -23.07
CA MET A 1 -5.99 28.84 -22.35
C MET A 1 -5.21 28.85 -21.05
N ASN A 2 -5.87 29.09 -19.91
CA ASN A 2 -5.21 28.95 -18.62
C ASN A 2 -5.10 27.45 -18.33
N ALA A 3 -3.87 26.94 -18.28
CA ALA A 3 -3.61 25.60 -17.79
C ALA A 3 -4.03 25.57 -16.32
N VAL A 4 -5.17 24.94 -16.03
CA VAL A 4 -5.52 24.56 -14.66
C VAL A 4 -4.47 23.53 -14.27
N ALA A 5 -3.45 23.95 -13.52
CA ALA A 5 -2.46 23.03 -12.97
C ALA A 5 -3.22 22.00 -12.14
N GLU A 6 -3.10 20.72 -12.49
CA GLU A 6 -3.70 19.63 -11.71
C GLU A 6 -3.16 19.72 -10.28
N LYS A 7 -4.10 19.78 -9.32
CA LYS A 7 -3.77 19.80 -7.90
C LYS A 7 -3.30 18.39 -7.52
N LEU A 8 -2.04 18.24 -7.13
CA LEU A 8 -1.48 17.00 -6.59
C LEU A 8 -2.38 16.42 -5.50
N SER A 9 -2.54 15.09 -5.48
CA SER A 9 -3.19 14.41 -4.36
C SER A 9 -2.38 14.60 -3.07
N ASN A 10 -2.98 14.34 -1.90
CA ASN A 10 -2.26 14.50 -0.65
C ASN A 10 -1.16 13.47 -0.50
N LEU A 11 -1.41 12.22 -0.92
CA LEU A 11 -0.39 11.18 -0.99
C LEU A 11 0.76 11.57 -1.95
N GLU A 12 0.46 12.14 -3.11
CA GLU A 12 1.49 12.62 -4.04
C GLU A 12 2.31 13.77 -3.44
N TRP A 13 1.65 14.70 -2.74
CA TRP A 13 2.32 15.76 -1.99
C TRP A 13 3.28 15.16 -0.94
N MET A 14 2.83 14.20 -0.13
CA MET A 14 3.68 13.50 0.85
C MET A 14 4.83 12.73 0.22
N GLY A 15 4.68 12.26 -1.02
CA GLY A 15 5.69 11.51 -1.78
C GLY A 15 6.70 12.36 -2.56
N GLN A 16 6.57 13.70 -2.59
CA GLN A 16 7.48 14.57 -3.36
C GLN A 16 8.94 14.43 -2.89
N GLN A 17 9.94 14.63 -3.76
CA GLN A 17 11.39 14.57 -3.44
C GLN A 17 12.03 13.19 -3.11
N MET A 18 11.30 12.07 -3.15
CA MET A 18 11.89 10.72 -2.94
C MET A 18 12.35 10.02 -4.23
N ARG A 19 12.11 10.62 -5.41
CA ARG A 19 12.78 10.21 -6.66
C ARG A 19 14.22 10.72 -6.60
N ALA A 20 15.19 9.83 -6.81
CA ALA A 20 16.62 10.04 -6.65
C ALA A 20 17.07 11.50 -6.91
N LYS A 21 17.70 12.10 -5.90
CA LYS A 21 18.40 13.38 -6.03
C LYS A 21 19.42 13.28 -7.17
N THR A 22 19.12 13.82 -8.35
CA THR A 22 20.08 14.76 -8.92
C THR A 22 20.09 15.95 -7.98
N ALA A 23 21.25 16.32 -7.46
CA ALA A 23 21.40 17.42 -6.50
C ALA A 23 21.01 18.75 -7.16
N ASN A 24 19.73 19.08 -7.17
CA ASN A 24 19.27 20.45 -7.36
C ASN A 24 19.09 21.05 -5.98
N TYR A 25 20.04 21.92 -5.61
CA TYR A 25 19.96 22.80 -4.43
C TYR A 25 18.93 23.93 -4.60
N GLU A 26 18.20 23.93 -5.70
CA GLU A 26 17.04 24.79 -5.88
C GLU A 26 15.83 24.10 -5.26
N ILE A 27 15.25 24.76 -4.26
CA ILE A 27 13.93 24.45 -3.72
C ILE A 27 13.03 24.18 -4.92
N SER A 28 12.65 22.91 -5.11
CA SER A 28 11.71 22.56 -6.16
C SER A 28 10.39 23.19 -5.75
N THR A 29 10.14 24.40 -6.25
CA THR A 29 8.83 25.04 -6.18
C THR A 29 7.90 24.12 -6.94
N ALA A 30 7.08 23.36 -6.20
CA ALA A 30 6.03 22.58 -6.80
C ALA A 30 5.21 23.53 -7.69
N SER A 31 4.88 23.10 -8.90
CA SER A 31 4.12 23.83 -9.93
C SER A 31 2.67 24.14 -9.53
N THR A 32 2.37 24.14 -8.23
CA THR A 32 1.05 24.31 -7.64
C THR A 32 1.10 25.13 -6.35
N GLY A 33 1.82 26.27 -6.37
CA GLY A 33 1.60 27.40 -5.45
C GLY A 33 1.68 27.15 -3.94
N GLY A 34 2.19 25.99 -3.49
CA GLY A 34 2.40 25.65 -2.09
C GLY A 34 3.73 24.95 -1.90
N ASP A 35 4.35 25.18 -0.75
CA ASP A 35 5.65 24.59 -0.43
C ASP A 35 5.57 23.06 -0.39
N ALA A 36 6.64 22.42 -0.89
CA ALA A 36 6.80 20.97 -0.79
C ALA A 36 6.95 20.57 0.70
N PRO A 37 6.41 19.41 1.14
CA PRO A 37 6.50 19.02 2.53
C PRO A 37 7.96 18.75 2.90
N ASN A 38 8.38 19.33 4.01
CA ASN A 38 9.67 18.99 4.62
C ASN A 38 9.60 17.60 5.31
N TRP A 39 10.67 17.20 5.98
CA TRP A 39 10.71 15.91 6.70
C TRP A 39 9.71 15.86 7.87
N GLU A 40 9.64 16.92 8.67
CA GLU A 40 8.76 17.02 9.83
C GLU A 40 7.28 16.98 9.43
N ASP A 41 6.93 17.64 8.32
CA ASP A 41 5.57 17.64 7.77
C ASP A 41 5.10 16.23 7.42
N ARG A 42 5.98 15.42 6.84
CA ARG A 42 5.68 14.01 6.50
C ARG A 42 5.52 13.18 7.76
N CYS A 43 6.43 13.33 8.72
CA CYS A 43 6.33 12.64 9.99
C CYS A 43 5.03 13.01 10.72
N GLY A 44 4.64 14.28 10.71
CA GLY A 44 3.40 14.77 11.31
C GLY A 44 2.15 14.20 10.62
N ALA A 45 2.12 14.23 9.29
CA ALA A 45 1.01 13.68 8.50
C ALA A 45 0.90 12.14 8.62
N ILE A 46 2.01 11.41 8.71
CA ILE A 46 1.99 9.97 8.98
C ILE A 46 1.51 9.70 10.42
N ALA A 47 2.00 10.48 11.38
CA ALA A 47 1.66 10.30 12.79
C ALA A 47 0.17 10.55 13.07
N SER A 48 -0.47 11.43 12.32
CA SER A 48 -1.89 11.77 12.48
C SER A 48 -2.86 10.66 12.05
N ILE A 49 -2.41 9.69 11.25
CA ILE A 49 -3.23 8.53 10.88
C ILE A 49 -3.50 7.68 12.12
N GLU A 50 -4.75 7.33 12.39
CA GLU A 50 -5.10 6.57 13.60
C GLU A 50 -4.90 5.07 13.42
N ASP A 51 -5.36 4.51 12.30
CA ASP A 51 -5.22 3.08 12.04
C ASP A 51 -3.76 2.68 11.80
N LYS A 52 -3.33 1.60 12.46
CA LYS A 52 -1.93 1.15 12.42
C LYS A 52 -1.52 0.57 11.07
N ALA A 53 -2.42 -0.13 10.38
CA ALA A 53 -2.12 -0.73 9.08
C ALA A 53 -2.11 0.35 7.99
N THR A 54 -3.06 1.28 8.02
CA THR A 54 -3.11 2.47 7.14
C THR A 54 -1.86 3.33 7.34
N LYS A 55 -1.45 3.58 8.59
CA LYS A 55 -0.19 4.30 8.90
C LYS A 55 1.03 3.60 8.34
N ALA A 56 1.15 2.29 8.56
CA ALA A 56 2.23 1.49 8.01
C ALA A 56 2.23 1.52 6.47
N TYR A 57 1.06 1.50 5.83
CA TYR A 57 0.96 1.63 4.39
C TYR A 57 1.40 3.02 3.90
N CYS A 58 1.01 4.08 4.59
CA CYS A 58 1.47 5.44 4.33
C CYS A 58 3.00 5.54 4.40
N GLU A 59 3.61 4.99 5.46
CA GLU A 59 5.07 4.95 5.60
C GLU A 59 5.75 4.26 4.41
N LEU A 60 5.24 3.11 3.98
CA LEU A 60 5.80 2.40 2.82
C LEU A 60 5.73 3.28 1.57
N LEU A 61 4.58 3.89 1.28
CA LEU A 61 4.37 4.71 0.09
C LEU A 61 5.21 5.99 0.09
N VAL A 62 5.31 6.66 1.23
CA VAL A 62 6.04 7.92 1.39
C VAL A 62 7.54 7.70 1.33
N TRP A 63 8.05 6.66 2.01
CA TRP A 63 9.49 6.40 2.08
C TRP A 63 10.02 5.51 0.96
N GLY A 64 9.14 4.80 0.25
CA GLY A 64 9.52 3.89 -0.85
C GLY A 64 10.32 2.67 -0.41
N ASP A 65 10.38 2.36 0.89
CA ASP A 65 11.10 1.21 1.43
C ASP A 65 10.21 -0.04 1.50
N TYR A 66 10.12 -0.75 0.38
CA TYR A 66 9.27 -1.93 0.22
C TYR A 66 9.96 -3.25 0.61
N ARG A 67 11.07 -3.21 1.35
CA ARG A 67 11.73 -4.42 1.84
C ARG A 67 10.82 -5.13 2.84
N ASP A 68 10.78 -6.45 2.75
CA ASP A 68 9.87 -7.28 3.54
C ASP A 68 10.32 -7.50 5.00
N ASN A 69 11.47 -6.92 5.37
CA ASN A 69 12.04 -6.96 6.72
C ASN A 69 11.79 -5.65 7.51
N THR A 70 11.04 -4.69 6.95
CA THR A 70 10.70 -3.45 7.65
C THR A 70 9.49 -3.66 8.56
N MET A 71 9.42 -2.89 9.66
CA MET A 71 8.29 -2.95 10.59
C MET A 71 6.97 -2.56 9.92
N ALA A 72 7.00 -1.55 9.05
CA ALA A 72 5.84 -1.11 8.28
C ALA A 72 5.32 -2.22 7.36
N TYR A 73 6.22 -2.88 6.62
CA TYR A 73 5.84 -4.01 5.76
C TYR A 73 5.22 -5.14 6.59
N HIS A 74 5.86 -5.54 7.70
CA HIS A 74 5.33 -6.59 8.56
C HIS A 74 3.95 -6.25 9.12
N THR A 75 3.75 -5.02 9.59
CA THR A 75 2.48 -4.56 10.18
C THR A 75 1.34 -4.64 9.16
N LEU A 76 1.53 -4.04 7.98
CA LEU A 76 0.54 -4.07 6.91
C LEU A 76 0.27 -5.50 6.43
N HIS A 77 1.33 -6.28 6.19
CA HIS A 77 1.21 -7.66 5.72
C HIS A 77 0.43 -8.54 6.71
N HIS A 78 0.71 -8.47 8.01
CA HIS A 78 0.00 -9.26 9.01
C HIS A 78 -1.47 -8.86 9.12
N HIS A 79 -1.78 -7.57 9.03
CA HIS A 79 -3.15 -7.08 9.02
C HIS A 79 -3.95 -7.64 7.83
N LEU A 80 -3.41 -7.52 6.61
CA LEU A 80 -4.05 -8.05 5.39
C LEU A 80 -4.22 -9.57 5.49
N ALA A 81 -3.20 -10.29 5.95
CA ALA A 81 -3.24 -11.74 6.09
C ALA A 81 -4.31 -12.21 7.09
N ALA A 82 -4.53 -11.47 8.19
CA ALA A 82 -5.57 -11.79 9.17
C ALA A 82 -6.96 -11.70 8.55
N ILE A 83 -7.24 -10.63 7.80
CA ILE A 83 -8.53 -10.44 7.12
C ILE A 83 -8.78 -11.53 6.08
N LEU A 84 -7.77 -11.88 5.27
CA LEU A 84 -7.89 -12.97 4.30
C LEU A 84 -8.17 -14.32 4.98
N TYR A 85 -7.52 -14.58 6.11
CA TYR A 85 -7.75 -15.79 6.89
C TYR A 85 -9.19 -15.87 7.41
N GLU A 86 -9.73 -14.77 7.94
CA GLU A 86 -11.12 -14.72 8.42
C GLU A 86 -12.13 -14.97 7.29
N ALA A 87 -11.89 -14.43 6.10
CA ALA A 87 -12.72 -14.69 4.93
C ALA A 87 -12.67 -16.18 4.52
N LEU A 88 -11.47 -16.74 4.43
CA LEU A 88 -11.28 -18.16 4.11
C LEU A 88 -11.91 -19.10 5.13
N ALA A 89 -11.83 -18.76 6.42
CA ALA A 89 -12.38 -19.58 7.50
C ALA A 89 -13.91 -19.65 7.47
N LYS A 90 -14.59 -18.67 6.88
CA LYS A 90 -16.06 -18.65 6.71
C LYS A 90 -16.53 -19.50 5.53
N ASP A 91 -15.74 -19.55 4.46
CA ASP A 91 -16.17 -20.13 3.18
C ASP A 91 -15.82 -21.63 3.03
N VAL A 92 -14.80 -22.13 3.71
CA VAL A 92 -14.24 -23.46 3.42
C VAL A 92 -14.81 -24.55 4.34
N GLN A 93 -15.74 -25.37 3.83
CA GLN A 93 -16.29 -26.53 4.55
C GLN A 93 -15.32 -27.72 4.69
N ARG A 94 -14.26 -27.80 3.86
CA ARG A 94 -13.25 -28.86 3.92
C ARG A 94 -11.85 -28.30 3.67
N ILE A 95 -11.08 -28.17 4.74
CA ILE A 95 -9.71 -27.66 4.71
C ILE A 95 -8.75 -28.79 4.31
N ARG A 96 -7.93 -28.58 3.28
CA ARG A 96 -6.91 -29.55 2.81
C ARG A 96 -5.47 -29.10 3.04
N PHE A 97 -5.27 -27.89 3.54
CA PHE A 97 -3.97 -27.28 3.80
C PHE A 97 -4.10 -26.18 4.87
N ASP A 98 -3.00 -25.70 5.41
CA ASP A 98 -3.00 -24.62 6.40
C ASP A 98 -3.49 -23.30 5.79
N LEU A 99 -4.73 -22.91 6.12
CA LEU A 99 -5.35 -21.68 5.65
C LEU A 99 -4.61 -20.43 6.13
N LYS A 100 -4.01 -20.46 7.32
CA LYS A 100 -3.31 -19.30 7.89
C LYS A 100 -2.03 -19.02 7.10
N SER A 101 -1.23 -20.06 6.87
CA SER A 101 -0.04 -19.98 6.01
C SER A 101 -0.40 -19.57 4.58
N PHE A 102 -1.49 -20.11 4.03
CA PHE A 102 -1.97 -19.75 2.70
C PHE A 102 -2.38 -18.28 2.60
N ALA A 103 -3.23 -17.79 3.52
CA ALA A 103 -3.63 -16.38 3.59
C ALA A 103 -2.42 -15.45 3.71
N PHE A 104 -1.45 -15.81 4.54
CA PHE A 104 -0.21 -15.06 4.73
C PHE A 104 0.59 -14.95 3.43
N LYS A 105 0.75 -16.05 2.69
CA LYS A 105 1.46 -16.04 1.39
C LYS A 105 0.71 -15.25 0.32
N VAL A 106 -0.62 -15.38 0.24
CA VAL A 106 -1.44 -14.61 -0.72
C VAL A 106 -1.36 -13.12 -0.42
N ALA A 107 -1.50 -12.70 0.84
CA ALA A 107 -1.32 -11.30 1.23
C ALA A 107 0.07 -10.77 0.87
N LYS A 108 1.14 -11.55 1.14
CA LYS A 108 2.51 -11.17 0.76
C LYS A 108 2.66 -10.99 -0.74
N MET A 109 2.10 -11.93 -1.52
CA MET A 109 2.14 -11.93 -2.97
C MET A 109 1.47 -10.68 -3.54
N THR A 110 0.22 -10.43 -3.17
CA THR A 110 -0.53 -9.29 -3.70
C THR A 110 0.10 -7.96 -3.28
N LEU A 111 0.51 -7.83 -2.01
CA LEU A 111 1.19 -6.64 -1.51
C LEU A 111 2.51 -6.39 -2.25
N PHE A 112 3.29 -7.43 -2.53
CA PHE A 112 4.55 -7.30 -3.27
C PHE A 112 4.35 -6.72 -4.67
N PHE A 113 3.37 -7.25 -5.43
CA PHE A 113 3.06 -6.77 -6.78
C PHE A 113 2.47 -5.36 -6.75
N ASN A 114 1.57 -5.08 -5.80
CA ASN A 114 0.93 -3.78 -5.68
C ASN A 114 1.95 -2.66 -5.38
N LEU A 115 2.82 -2.85 -4.38
CA LEU A 115 3.84 -1.85 -4.02
C LEU A 115 4.85 -1.57 -5.13
N ARG A 116 5.15 -2.58 -5.96
CA ARG A 116 6.18 -2.46 -7.01
C ARG A 116 5.62 -2.11 -8.38
N GLY A 117 4.30 -2.09 -8.56
CA GLY A 117 3.67 -1.87 -9.86
C GLY A 117 4.09 -2.87 -10.94
N ILE A 118 4.53 -4.07 -10.54
CA ILE A 118 5.01 -5.10 -11.47
C ILE A 118 3.81 -5.84 -12.03
N ASN A 119 3.65 -5.78 -13.35
CA ASN A 119 2.57 -6.45 -14.08
C ASN A 119 3.14 -7.50 -15.05
N GLY A 120 2.25 -8.31 -15.63
CA GLY A 120 2.60 -9.27 -16.69
C GLY A 120 2.94 -10.68 -16.22
N PHE A 121 2.98 -10.95 -14.91
CA PHE A 121 3.12 -12.30 -14.38
C PHE A 121 1.82 -13.08 -14.51
N THR A 122 1.91 -14.28 -15.05
CA THR A 122 0.81 -15.26 -15.02
C THR A 122 0.57 -15.75 -13.59
N ILE A 123 -0.65 -16.24 -13.32
CA ILE A 123 -0.99 -16.81 -12.01
C ILE A 123 -0.01 -17.93 -11.63
N GLU A 124 0.38 -18.79 -12.58
CA GLU A 124 1.33 -19.87 -12.30
C GLU A 124 2.70 -19.34 -11.84
N GLU A 125 3.23 -18.31 -12.52
CA GLU A 125 4.50 -17.69 -12.15
C GLU A 125 4.41 -17.01 -10.77
N LYS A 126 3.32 -16.30 -10.49
CA LYS A 126 3.08 -15.69 -9.18
C LYS A 126 3.08 -16.76 -8.07
N LEU A 127 2.28 -17.82 -8.22
CA LEU A 127 2.18 -18.89 -7.23
C LEU A 127 3.52 -19.60 -7.02
N LYS A 128 4.25 -19.88 -8.10
CA LYS A 128 5.59 -20.49 -8.05
C LYS A 128 6.58 -19.60 -7.30
N PHE A 129 6.61 -18.31 -7.62
CA PHE A 129 7.52 -17.34 -6.99
C PHE A 129 7.28 -17.21 -5.47
N PHE A 130 6.02 -17.21 -5.04
CA PHE A 130 5.66 -17.13 -3.61
C PHE A 130 5.55 -18.49 -2.89
N GLY A 131 5.88 -19.59 -3.57
CA GLY A 131 5.85 -20.93 -2.96
C GLY A 131 4.45 -21.37 -2.51
N LEU A 132 3.42 -20.95 -3.24
CA LEU A 132 2.02 -21.39 -3.09
C LEU A 132 1.84 -22.70 -3.87
N LYS A 133 2.16 -23.82 -3.23
CA LYS A 133 2.13 -25.18 -3.81
C LYS A 133 0.87 -25.97 -3.44
N GLU A 134 0.10 -25.45 -2.49
CA GLU A 134 -1.07 -26.08 -1.89
C GLU A 134 -2.25 -26.18 -2.88
N VAL A 135 -2.25 -25.33 -3.91
CA VAL A 135 -3.33 -25.20 -4.90
C VAL A 135 -2.77 -25.17 -6.32
N LYS A 136 -3.46 -25.83 -7.25
CA LYS A 136 -3.12 -25.75 -8.68
C LYS A 136 -3.52 -24.37 -9.23
N PRO A 137 -2.83 -23.83 -10.25
CA PRO A 137 -3.14 -22.51 -10.82
C PRO A 137 -4.61 -22.34 -11.22
N GLU A 138 -5.22 -23.36 -11.84
CA GLU A 138 -6.64 -23.30 -12.21
C GLU A 138 -7.60 -23.31 -11.01
N THR A 139 -7.25 -24.04 -9.95
CA THR A 139 -8.03 -24.03 -8.70
C THR A 139 -7.90 -22.68 -8.02
N TYR A 140 -6.70 -22.11 -8.01
CA TYR A 140 -6.46 -20.77 -7.48
C TYR A 140 -7.27 -19.71 -8.23
N ARG A 141 -7.18 -19.71 -9.57
CA ARG A 141 -7.93 -18.76 -10.40
C ARG A 141 -9.44 -18.79 -10.12
N LYS A 142 -10.01 -20.00 -9.99
CA LYS A 142 -11.46 -20.17 -9.84
C LYS A 142 -11.96 -19.89 -8.42
N ASN A 143 -11.18 -20.28 -7.41
CA ASN A 143 -11.68 -20.34 -6.04
C ASN A 143 -11.00 -19.38 -5.08
N TYR A 144 -9.85 -18.80 -5.42
CA TYR A 144 -9.02 -18.03 -4.48
C TYR A 144 -8.53 -16.68 -5.04
N ALA A 145 -8.67 -16.42 -6.34
CA ALA A 145 -8.27 -15.14 -6.93
C ALA A 145 -9.00 -13.93 -6.31
N TYR A 146 -10.21 -14.14 -5.77
CA TYR A 146 -10.96 -13.13 -5.01
C TYR A 146 -10.15 -12.52 -3.85
N LEU A 147 -9.22 -13.29 -3.26
CA LEU A 147 -8.37 -12.81 -2.17
C LEU A 147 -7.40 -11.72 -2.63
N GLU A 148 -6.90 -11.77 -3.88
CA GLU A 148 -6.06 -10.69 -4.42
C GLU A 148 -6.89 -9.41 -4.54
N PHE A 149 -8.11 -9.51 -5.07
CA PHE A 149 -9.03 -8.37 -5.19
C PHE A 149 -9.40 -7.78 -3.83
N MET A 150 -9.57 -8.61 -2.80
CA MET A 150 -9.78 -8.13 -1.43
C MET A 150 -8.60 -7.29 -0.94
N VAL A 151 -7.36 -7.74 -1.15
CA VAL A 151 -6.16 -6.97 -0.79
C VAL A 151 -6.09 -5.67 -1.57
N GLU A 152 -6.33 -5.69 -2.87
CA GLU A 152 -6.33 -4.48 -3.70
C GLU A 152 -7.40 -3.48 -3.26
N SER A 153 -8.61 -3.95 -2.93
CA SER A 153 -9.68 -3.11 -2.40
C SER A 153 -9.27 -2.47 -1.07
N MET A 154 -8.77 -3.27 -0.11
CA MET A 154 -8.32 -2.76 1.19
C MET A 154 -7.21 -1.71 1.04
N LEU A 155 -6.25 -1.93 0.14
CA LEU A 155 -5.19 -0.95 -0.11
C LEU A 155 -5.74 0.34 -0.73
N ASN A 156 -6.78 0.27 -1.57
CA ASN A 156 -7.42 1.47 -2.10
C ASN A 156 -8.20 2.23 -1.00
N ASP A 157 -8.95 1.53 -0.16
CA ASP A 157 -9.65 2.13 0.99
C ASP A 157 -8.65 2.81 1.94
N MET A 158 -7.51 2.17 2.21
CA MET A 158 -6.44 2.76 3.02
C MET A 158 -5.82 4.01 2.35
N LYS A 159 -5.74 4.09 1.01
CA LYS A 159 -5.27 5.31 0.33
C LYS A 159 -6.23 6.47 0.52
N ASP A 160 -7.53 6.22 0.42
CA ASP A 160 -8.55 7.24 0.66
C ASP A 160 -8.47 7.75 2.10
N GLU A 161 -8.23 6.85 3.06
CA GLU A 161 -8.00 7.21 4.47
C GLU A 161 -6.71 8.03 4.66
N ILE A 162 -5.60 7.64 4.01
CA ILE A 162 -4.36 8.42 4.01
C ILE A 162 -4.60 9.83 3.46
N ASP A 163 -5.28 9.95 2.33
CA ASP A 163 -5.58 11.24 1.71
C ASP A 163 -6.44 12.12 2.61
N PHE A 164 -7.38 11.53 3.36
CA PHE A 164 -8.20 12.23 4.36
C PHE A 164 -7.36 12.78 5.52
N TYR A 165 -6.53 11.96 6.16
CA TYR A 165 -5.69 12.41 7.29
C TYR A 165 -4.65 13.44 6.88
N ALA A 166 -4.06 13.27 5.70
CA ALA A 166 -3.13 14.23 5.15
C ALA A 166 -3.80 15.58 4.84
N ASP A 167 -5.06 15.59 4.37
CA ASP A 167 -5.83 16.82 4.17
C ASP A 167 -6.07 17.56 5.49
N ILE A 168 -6.48 16.83 6.54
CA ILE A 168 -6.68 17.37 7.89
C ILE A 168 -5.38 18.01 8.38
N TYR A 169 -4.27 17.26 8.33
CA TYR A 169 -2.97 17.75 8.77
C TYR A 169 -2.57 19.05 8.06
N ARG A 170 -2.69 19.08 6.72
CA ARG A 170 -2.38 20.28 5.91
C ARG A 170 -3.28 21.47 6.24
N LYS A 171 -4.57 21.23 6.52
CA LYS A 171 -5.51 22.29 6.92
C LYS A 171 -5.16 22.86 8.28
N ASP A 172 -4.74 22.02 9.22
CA ASP A 172 -4.39 22.46 10.56
C ASP A 172 -3.07 23.24 10.60
N MET A 173 -2.09 22.85 9.78
CA MET A 173 -0.87 23.64 9.58
C MET A 173 -1.13 25.06 9.06
N ARG A 174 -2.16 25.26 8.22
CA ARG A 174 -2.50 26.59 7.66
C ARG A 174 -3.24 27.49 8.65
N LYS A 175 -3.77 26.93 9.74
CA LYS A 175 -4.45 27.68 10.80
C LYS A 175 -3.48 28.14 11.89
N ALA A 176 -2.34 27.46 12.01
CA ALA A 176 -1.26 27.78 12.95
C ALA A 176 -0.42 28.95 12.43
#